data_AF-A0A7Y8GMZ0-F1
#
_entry.id   AF-A0A7Y8GMZ0-F1
#
_cell.length_a   1.000
_cell.length_b   1.000
_cell.length_c   1.000
_cell.angle_alpha   90.00
_cell.angle_beta   90.00
_cell.angle_gamma   90.00
#
_symmetry.space_group_name_H-M   'P 1'
#
loop_
_entity.id
_entity.type
_entity.pdbx_description
1 polymer ?
#
loop_
_entity_poly.entity_id
_entity_poly.type
_entity_poly.pdbx_seq_one_letter_code
_entity_poly.pdbx_strand_id
1 'polypeptide(L)'
;MRVRDDASADMLNTPALAQALAYSSMTDIDTGMDRTPSVALQAQGSLIAKAPAAGATARRWMVVATDIGFYLFTQWHNLAGEVGAYYYGDLISSVPGDAYPFVTFGAHALTSYNGTWGSEVCSVFWCSTLDSDVTAVSARTNGYIPGGFVMRSYSAGLSSPGRVTTVGILPIPSGGGNRSYGSSAYRAGPDPAHGGYNYIAAAVREGSHALRGYLPGVLVPLHSRPFADGAVVPYVEGMGVGQWLAKTYNIAEPDVADRNGQVLFRLDAPWK
;
A
#
# COMPACT_ATOMS: atom_id res chain seq x y z
N MET A 1 -9.12 -7.82 12.89
CA MET A 1 -8.82 -8.18 11.48
C MET A 1 -8.77 -9.70 11.38
N ARG A 2 -9.29 -10.26 10.29
CA ARG A 2 -9.26 -11.68 9.96
C ARG A 2 -8.57 -11.88 8.60
N VAL A 3 -7.64 -12.83 8.54
CA VAL A 3 -7.01 -13.27 7.29
C VAL A 3 -7.43 -14.70 6.99
N ARG A 4 -8.00 -14.96 5.81
CA ARG A 4 -8.43 -16.29 5.35
C ARG A 4 -7.57 -16.78 4.19
N ASP A 5 -7.18 -18.04 4.27
CA ASP A 5 -6.45 -18.78 3.23
C ASP A 5 -6.88 -20.25 3.29
N ASP A 6 -8.19 -20.46 3.40
CA ASP A 6 -8.85 -21.75 3.59
C ASP A 6 -9.91 -21.95 2.48
N ALA A 7 -10.61 -23.09 2.50
CA ALA A 7 -11.61 -23.42 1.49
C ALA A 7 -12.95 -22.67 1.65
N SER A 8 -13.00 -21.57 2.44
CA SER A 8 -14.26 -20.84 2.69
C SER A 8 -14.72 -19.95 1.54
N ALA A 9 -13.90 -19.78 0.49
CA ALA A 9 -14.28 -19.11 -0.75
C ALA A 9 -13.48 -19.66 -1.94
N ASP A 10 -14.07 -19.66 -3.15
CA ASP A 10 -13.50 -20.31 -4.34
C ASP A 10 -12.12 -19.77 -4.79
N MET A 11 -11.82 -18.50 -4.49
CA MET A 11 -10.51 -17.90 -4.82
C MET A 11 -9.41 -18.21 -3.79
N LEU A 12 -9.78 -18.79 -2.64
CA LEU A 12 -8.89 -19.11 -1.52
C LEU A 12 -8.50 -20.60 -1.54
N ASN A 13 -7.71 -21.04 -0.55
CA ASN A 13 -7.08 -22.36 -0.55
C ASN A 13 -6.21 -22.57 -1.81
N THR A 14 -5.67 -21.48 -2.35
CA THR A 14 -4.75 -21.49 -3.48
C THR A 14 -3.37 -21.06 -2.98
N PRO A 15 -2.30 -21.44 -3.67
CA PRO A 15 -0.98 -20.87 -3.40
C PRO A 15 -0.97 -19.34 -3.57
N ALA A 16 -1.94 -18.77 -4.28
CA ALA A 16 -1.81 -17.46 -4.87
C ALA A 16 -2.40 -16.32 -4.06
N LEU A 17 -3.55 -16.53 -3.43
CA LEU A 17 -4.32 -15.46 -2.81
C LEU A 17 -4.66 -15.80 -1.37
N ALA A 18 -4.57 -14.79 -0.50
CA ALA A 18 -5.23 -14.78 0.79
C ALA A 18 -6.19 -13.60 0.85
N GLN A 19 -7.17 -13.65 1.74
CA GLN A 19 -8.15 -12.58 1.93
C GLN A 19 -8.00 -11.95 3.31
N ALA A 20 -8.00 -10.63 3.35
CA ALA A 20 -8.04 -9.80 4.53
C ALA A 20 -9.41 -9.11 4.68
N LEU A 21 -9.96 -9.20 5.88
CA LEU A 21 -11.17 -8.51 6.30
C LEU A 21 -10.92 -7.82 7.64
N ALA A 22 -11.43 -6.61 7.79
CA ALA A 22 -11.53 -5.92 9.08
C ALA A 22 -13.00 -5.84 9.51
N TYR A 23 -13.23 -5.72 10.80
CA TYR A 23 -14.55 -5.58 11.41
C TYR A 23 -14.40 -4.59 12.57
N SER A 24 -15.40 -3.75 12.81
CA SER A 24 -15.40 -2.80 13.92
C SER A 24 -15.50 -3.51 15.28
N SER A 25 -16.17 -4.66 15.30
CA SER A 25 -16.22 -5.60 16.41
C SER A 25 -16.37 -7.02 15.87
N MET A 26 -15.80 -8.00 16.57
CA MET A 26 -15.88 -9.42 16.20
C MET A 26 -16.54 -10.20 17.33
N THR A 27 -17.51 -11.03 16.97
CA THR A 27 -18.16 -11.98 17.91
C THR A 27 -17.58 -13.39 17.75
N ASP A 28 -16.93 -13.67 16.62
CA ASP A 28 -16.21 -14.91 16.33
C ASP A 28 -15.10 -14.64 15.30
N ILE A 29 -14.27 -15.65 14.99
CA ILE A 29 -13.15 -15.57 14.06
C ILE A 29 -13.54 -15.12 12.64
N ASP A 30 -14.76 -15.48 12.18
CA ASP A 30 -15.26 -15.16 10.83
C ASP A 30 -16.52 -14.27 10.84
N THR A 31 -16.93 -13.78 12.02
CA THR A 31 -18.17 -12.99 12.18
C THR A 31 -17.91 -11.71 12.95
N GLY A 32 -18.40 -10.58 12.41
CA GLY A 32 -18.29 -9.27 13.04
C GLY A 32 -19.19 -8.23 12.40
N MET A 33 -19.18 -7.02 12.97
CA MET A 33 -19.92 -5.85 12.50
C MET A 33 -19.05 -4.98 11.59
N ASP A 34 -19.70 -4.15 10.76
CA ASP A 34 -19.06 -3.15 9.87
C ASP A 34 -17.86 -3.70 9.10
N ARG A 35 -18.06 -4.84 8.42
CA ARG A 35 -17.02 -5.49 7.64
C ARG A 35 -16.40 -4.49 6.66
N THR A 36 -15.08 -4.42 6.64
CA THR A 36 -14.27 -3.57 5.77
C THR A 36 -13.30 -4.45 4.98
N PRO A 37 -13.39 -4.49 3.63
CA PRO A 37 -14.39 -3.82 2.79
C PRO A 37 -15.84 -4.26 3.06
N SER A 38 -16.78 -3.34 2.92
CA SER A 38 -18.21 -3.69 2.95
C SER A 38 -18.57 -4.57 1.76
N VAL A 39 -19.65 -5.34 1.85
CA VAL A 39 -20.10 -6.20 0.74
C VAL A 39 -20.40 -5.38 -0.51
N ALA A 40 -20.95 -4.18 -0.34
CA ALA A 40 -21.25 -3.26 -1.43
C ALA A 40 -19.99 -2.69 -2.09
N LEU A 41 -18.91 -2.47 -1.33
CA LEU A 41 -17.64 -1.99 -1.89
C LEU A 41 -16.85 -3.12 -2.55
N GLN A 42 -16.68 -4.24 -1.84
CA GLN A 42 -15.97 -5.41 -2.36
C GLN A 42 -16.41 -6.67 -1.61
N ALA A 43 -17.34 -7.42 -2.20
CA ALA A 43 -17.89 -8.65 -1.62
C ALA A 43 -16.81 -9.67 -1.23
N GLN A 44 -15.75 -9.75 -2.03
CA GLN A 44 -14.61 -10.65 -1.85
C GLN A 44 -13.57 -10.17 -0.83
N GLY A 45 -13.76 -9.04 -0.14
CA GLY A 45 -12.78 -8.52 0.81
C GLY A 45 -11.49 -8.00 0.17
N SER A 46 -10.53 -7.55 0.99
CA SER A 46 -9.22 -7.11 0.51
C SER A 46 -8.34 -8.33 0.22
N LEU A 47 -7.63 -8.38 -0.90
CA LEU A 47 -6.89 -9.58 -1.30
C LEU A 47 -5.38 -9.38 -1.25
N ILE A 48 -4.65 -10.42 -0.87
CA ILE A 48 -3.19 -10.44 -0.75
C ILE A 48 -2.65 -11.44 -1.76
N ALA A 49 -1.85 -10.98 -2.72
CA ALA A 49 -1.09 -11.86 -3.58
C ALA A 49 0.12 -12.41 -2.81
N LYS A 50 0.20 -13.74 -2.71
CA LYS A 50 1.26 -14.48 -2.00
C LYS A 50 2.32 -15.01 -2.96
N ALA A 51 1.88 -15.68 -4.03
CA ALA A 51 2.72 -16.37 -5.01
C ALA A 51 1.94 -16.55 -6.33
N PRO A 52 2.59 -16.74 -7.49
CA PRO A 52 1.94 -16.94 -8.77
C PRO A 52 1.61 -18.41 -9.04
N ALA A 53 2.18 -19.34 -8.28
CA ALA A 53 1.97 -20.77 -8.46
C ALA A 53 2.32 -21.55 -7.18
N ALA A 54 1.78 -22.76 -7.07
CA ALA A 54 2.19 -23.71 -6.04
C ALA A 54 3.58 -24.24 -6.37
N GLY A 55 4.44 -24.33 -5.36
CA GLY A 55 5.77 -24.88 -5.53
C GLY A 55 6.59 -24.78 -4.25
N ALA A 56 7.76 -25.44 -4.26
CA ALA A 56 8.71 -25.42 -3.15
C ALA A 56 9.71 -24.26 -3.22
N THR A 57 9.60 -23.38 -4.22
CA THR A 57 10.49 -22.23 -4.37
C THR A 57 10.35 -21.29 -3.18
N ALA A 58 11.44 -21.09 -2.44
CA ALA A 58 11.48 -20.15 -1.34
C ALA A 58 11.17 -18.72 -1.85
N ARG A 59 10.22 -18.06 -1.20
CA ARG A 59 9.78 -16.70 -1.54
C ARG A 59 10.07 -15.76 -0.39
N ARG A 60 10.57 -14.58 -0.74
CA ARG A 60 10.87 -13.54 0.24
C ARG A 60 9.57 -12.93 0.75
N TRP A 61 9.56 -12.65 2.04
CA TRP A 61 8.55 -11.83 2.68
C TRP A 61 9.20 -11.02 3.79
N MET A 62 8.58 -9.91 4.15
CA MET A 62 9.03 -9.06 5.23
C MET A 62 7.83 -8.42 5.92
N VAL A 63 7.92 -8.24 7.23
CA VAL A 63 6.96 -7.45 7.99
C VAL A 63 7.72 -6.34 8.70
N VAL A 64 7.18 -5.13 8.61
CA VAL A 64 7.57 -3.99 9.47
C VAL A 64 6.34 -3.63 10.27
N ALA A 65 6.41 -3.62 11.59
CA ALA A 65 5.23 -3.48 12.44
C ALA A 65 5.51 -2.69 13.71
N THR A 66 4.46 -2.05 14.22
CA THR A 66 4.39 -1.51 15.57
C THR A 66 3.06 -1.90 16.22
N ASP A 67 2.72 -1.27 17.34
CA ASP A 67 1.46 -1.41 18.06
C ASP A 67 0.21 -0.97 17.28
N ILE A 68 0.32 -0.01 16.35
CA ILE A 68 -0.82 0.54 15.60
C ILE A 68 -1.07 -0.11 14.24
N GLY A 69 -0.15 -0.96 13.75
CA GLY A 69 -0.28 -1.55 12.42
C GLY A 69 0.98 -2.25 11.92
N PHE A 70 0.87 -2.81 10.72
CA PHE A 70 2.00 -3.45 10.04
C PHE A 70 1.95 -3.27 8.51
N TYR A 71 3.14 -3.19 7.93
CA TYR A 71 3.36 -3.35 6.50
C TYR A 71 3.80 -4.79 6.22
N LEU A 72 3.16 -5.42 5.25
CA LEU A 72 3.50 -6.74 4.77
C LEU A 72 4.07 -6.64 3.36
N PHE A 73 5.23 -7.24 3.15
CA PHE A 73 5.86 -7.39 1.85
C PHE A 73 5.83 -8.85 1.44
N THR A 74 5.26 -9.16 0.29
CA THR A 74 5.26 -10.53 -0.26
C THR A 74 5.94 -10.53 -1.62
N GLN A 75 6.69 -11.59 -1.93
CA GLN A 75 7.19 -11.84 -3.28
C GLN A 75 6.11 -12.55 -4.10
N TRP A 76 5.15 -11.77 -4.61
CA TRP A 76 4.06 -12.26 -5.44
C TRP A 76 4.58 -12.70 -6.82
N HIS A 77 5.61 -12.07 -7.38
CA HIS A 77 6.15 -12.43 -8.70
C HIS A 77 7.31 -13.46 -8.65
N ASN A 78 7.75 -13.98 -9.81
CA ASN A 78 8.90 -14.87 -9.94
C ASN A 78 10.25 -14.13 -10.05
N LEU A 79 10.24 -12.82 -10.32
CA LEU A 79 11.47 -12.04 -10.33
C LEU A 79 12.02 -11.89 -8.91
N ALA A 80 13.34 -12.05 -8.80
CA ALA A 80 14.03 -11.98 -7.53
C ALA A 80 14.11 -10.52 -7.06
N GLY A 81 13.70 -10.27 -5.81
CA GLY A 81 13.81 -8.96 -5.17
C GLY A 81 12.59 -8.05 -5.32
N GLU A 82 11.64 -8.40 -6.19
CA GLU A 82 10.37 -7.67 -6.32
C GLU A 82 9.37 -8.12 -5.25
N VAL A 83 8.93 -7.17 -4.42
CA VAL A 83 7.94 -7.41 -3.37
C VAL A 83 6.82 -6.38 -3.44
N GLY A 84 5.59 -6.82 -3.21
CA GLY A 84 4.41 -5.97 -3.16
C GLY A 84 4.14 -5.60 -1.72
N ALA A 85 3.74 -4.35 -1.50
CA ALA A 85 3.55 -3.81 -0.17
C ALA A 85 2.06 -3.71 0.16
N TYR A 86 1.68 -4.22 1.33
CA TYR A 86 0.34 -4.11 1.90
C TYR A 86 0.44 -3.40 3.24
N TYR A 87 -0.64 -2.74 3.66
CA TYR A 87 -0.71 -2.10 4.98
C TYR A 87 -2.05 -2.40 5.65
N TYR A 88 -1.96 -2.75 6.92
CA TYR A 88 -3.11 -3.00 7.78
C TYR A 88 -2.85 -2.39 9.15
N GLY A 89 -3.72 -1.48 9.57
CA GLY A 89 -3.52 -0.72 10.79
C GLY A 89 -4.17 0.65 10.72
N ASP A 90 -3.94 1.45 11.76
CA ASP A 90 -4.48 2.79 11.84
C ASP A 90 -3.67 3.76 10.98
N LEU A 91 -4.35 4.72 10.36
CA LEU A 91 -3.70 5.89 9.76
C LEU A 91 -3.39 6.93 10.84
N ILE A 92 -2.42 7.80 10.54
CA ILE A 92 -2.32 9.10 11.20
C ILE A 92 -3.43 9.98 10.61
N SER A 93 -4.61 9.92 11.23
CA SER A 93 -5.81 10.56 10.69
C SER A 93 -5.78 12.08 10.85
N SER A 94 -6.21 12.78 9.80
CA SER A 94 -6.46 14.22 9.84
C SER A 94 -7.89 14.56 10.24
N VAL A 95 -8.76 13.56 10.38
CA VAL A 95 -10.16 13.75 10.79
C VAL A 95 -10.22 13.93 12.31
N PRO A 96 -10.70 15.07 12.83
CA PRO A 96 -10.78 15.29 14.27
C PRO A 96 -11.70 14.27 14.95
N GLY A 97 -11.21 13.62 16.00
CA GLY A 97 -12.00 12.63 16.76
C GLY A 97 -12.28 11.34 15.98
N ASP A 98 -11.46 11.01 14.98
CA ASP A 98 -11.61 9.79 14.19
C ASP A 98 -11.48 8.53 15.05
N ALA A 99 -12.62 7.92 15.37
CA ALA A 99 -12.67 6.72 16.18
C ALA A 99 -12.30 5.44 15.41
N TYR A 100 -12.24 5.47 14.08
CA TYR A 100 -11.99 4.29 13.25
C TYR A 100 -11.07 4.60 12.06
N PRO A 101 -9.80 4.98 12.31
CA PRO A 101 -8.82 5.29 11.28
C PRO A 101 -8.22 4.04 10.60
N PHE A 102 -8.61 2.84 11.04
CA PHE A 102 -8.08 1.59 10.55
C PHE A 102 -8.34 1.39 9.05
N VAL A 103 -7.29 0.99 8.34
CA VAL A 103 -7.31 0.73 6.90
C VAL A 103 -6.86 -0.68 6.55
N THR A 104 -7.35 -1.15 5.40
CA THR A 104 -6.96 -2.42 4.78
C THR A 104 -6.52 -2.14 3.34
N PHE A 105 -5.21 -2.15 3.08
CA PHE A 105 -4.68 -2.07 1.72
C PHE A 105 -4.50 -3.46 1.14
N GLY A 106 -5.08 -3.71 -0.02
CA GLY A 106 -4.94 -4.97 -0.73
C GLY A 106 -5.67 -4.94 -2.07
N ALA A 107 -5.42 -5.97 -2.86
CA ALA A 107 -5.84 -6.08 -4.24
C ALA A 107 -7.36 -6.01 -4.40
N HIS A 108 -7.77 -5.33 -5.46
CA HIS A 108 -9.15 -5.27 -5.91
C HIS A 108 -9.39 -6.42 -6.91
N ALA A 109 -10.52 -7.12 -6.80
CA ALA A 109 -11.04 -8.06 -7.81
C ALA A 109 -10.11 -9.20 -8.32
N LEU A 110 -9.02 -9.53 -7.63
CA LEU A 110 -8.21 -10.72 -7.95
C LEU A 110 -8.99 -12.01 -7.62
N THR A 111 -9.61 -12.64 -8.61
CA THR A 111 -10.21 -13.98 -8.44
C THR A 111 -9.19 -15.10 -8.64
N SER A 112 -8.06 -14.78 -9.25
CA SER A 112 -6.88 -15.65 -9.39
C SER A 112 -5.64 -14.78 -9.57
N TYR A 113 -4.46 -15.33 -9.29
CA TYR A 113 -3.18 -14.67 -9.56
C TYR A 113 -2.16 -15.70 -10.03
N ASN A 114 -1.45 -15.38 -11.11
CA ASN A 114 -0.51 -16.29 -11.77
C ASN A 114 0.82 -15.63 -12.14
N GLY A 115 1.09 -14.41 -11.66
CA GLY A 115 2.32 -13.66 -11.98
C GLY A 115 2.49 -13.33 -13.45
N THR A 116 1.36 -13.11 -14.13
CA THR A 116 1.34 -12.61 -15.51
C THR A 116 1.07 -11.10 -15.52
N TRP A 117 1.61 -10.45 -16.55
CA TRP A 117 1.37 -9.05 -16.89
C TRP A 117 -0.10 -8.65 -16.80
N GLY A 118 -0.39 -7.59 -16.04
CA GLY A 118 -1.74 -7.04 -15.93
C GLY A 118 -2.55 -7.54 -14.74
N SER A 119 -1.97 -8.38 -13.89
CA SER A 119 -2.60 -8.77 -12.61
C SER A 119 -2.85 -7.55 -11.71
N GLU A 120 -4.07 -7.44 -11.16
CA GLU A 120 -4.54 -6.33 -10.31
C GLU A 120 -4.02 -6.44 -8.86
N VAL A 121 -2.73 -6.62 -8.67
CA VAL A 121 -2.18 -6.60 -7.31
C VAL A 121 -2.20 -5.18 -6.74
N CYS A 122 -2.54 -5.06 -5.47
CA CYS A 122 -2.36 -3.80 -4.76
C CYS A 122 -0.92 -3.70 -4.29
N SER A 123 -0.37 -2.51 -4.42
CA SER A 123 0.76 -2.09 -3.64
C SER A 123 0.42 -0.74 -3.03
N VAL A 124 0.48 -0.65 -1.70
CA VAL A 124 0.09 0.53 -0.91
C VAL A 124 0.87 1.78 -1.31
N PHE A 125 2.06 1.65 -1.91
CA PHE A 125 2.92 2.79 -2.26
C PHE A 125 2.80 3.20 -3.73
N TRP A 126 1.56 3.28 -4.19
CA TRP A 126 1.19 3.84 -5.49
C TRP A 126 1.12 5.37 -5.41
N CYS A 127 1.76 6.08 -6.33
CA CYS A 127 1.68 7.53 -6.41
C CYS A 127 0.51 7.94 -7.31
N SER A 128 -0.67 8.13 -6.72
CA SER A 128 -1.83 8.67 -7.45
C SER A 128 -1.79 10.19 -7.57
N THR A 129 -2.53 10.76 -8.53
CA THR A 129 -2.76 12.22 -8.60
C THR A 129 -3.77 12.66 -7.53
N LEU A 130 -3.68 13.94 -7.14
CA LEU A 130 -4.63 14.54 -6.20
C LEU A 130 -6.01 14.79 -6.83
N ASP A 131 -6.04 15.09 -8.13
CA ASP A 131 -7.24 15.56 -8.85
C ASP A 131 -8.18 14.43 -9.28
N SER A 132 -7.77 13.18 -9.15
CA SER A 132 -8.56 12.01 -9.56
C SER A 132 -9.44 11.51 -8.42
N ASP A 133 -10.65 11.05 -8.70
CA ASP A 133 -11.50 10.42 -7.69
C ASP A 133 -10.96 9.05 -7.24
N VAL A 134 -11.28 8.64 -6.01
CA VAL A 134 -11.00 7.28 -5.51
C VAL A 134 -12.19 6.38 -5.84
N THR A 135 -12.25 5.91 -7.08
CA THR A 135 -13.37 5.08 -7.56
C THR A 135 -13.05 3.59 -7.59
N ALA A 136 -14.11 2.78 -7.67
CA ALA A 136 -14.10 1.32 -7.59
C ALA A 136 -13.92 0.66 -8.97
N VAL A 137 -12.82 0.87 -9.69
CA VAL A 137 -12.51 0.04 -10.87
C VAL A 137 -11.01 0.00 -11.09
N SER A 138 -10.32 -1.08 -10.76
CA SER A 138 -8.87 -1.19 -11.02
C SER A 138 -8.56 -1.72 -12.43
N ALA A 139 -9.12 -1.14 -13.49
CA ALA A 139 -8.64 -1.48 -14.83
C ALA A 139 -7.35 -0.69 -15.14
N ARG A 140 -6.21 -1.38 -15.11
CA ARG A 140 -4.86 -0.87 -15.45
C ARG A 140 -4.81 -0.11 -16.79
N THR A 141 -5.74 -0.41 -17.70
CA THR A 141 -5.82 0.14 -19.05
C THR A 141 -6.42 1.55 -19.12
N ASN A 142 -6.95 2.11 -18.02
CA ASN A 142 -7.51 3.46 -18.03
C ASN A 142 -7.38 4.17 -16.66
N GLY A 143 -6.18 4.60 -16.27
CA GLY A 143 -6.03 5.68 -15.27
C GLY A 143 -6.58 5.45 -13.85
N TYR A 144 -6.95 4.23 -13.46
CA TYR A 144 -7.53 3.98 -12.14
C TYR A 144 -6.52 3.51 -11.10
N ILE A 145 -6.80 3.85 -9.85
CA ILE A 145 -5.84 3.82 -8.76
C ILE A 145 -6.11 2.60 -7.86
N PRO A 146 -5.17 1.64 -7.76
CA PRO A 146 -5.28 0.58 -6.76
C PRO A 146 -5.19 1.21 -5.36
N GLY A 147 -6.18 0.91 -4.51
CA GLY A 147 -6.35 1.55 -3.21
C GLY A 147 -6.64 0.57 -2.09
N GLY A 148 -6.83 1.11 -0.89
CA GLY A 148 -7.29 0.38 0.28
C GLY A 148 -8.71 0.77 0.66
N PHE A 149 -9.10 0.33 1.85
CA PHE A 149 -10.40 0.59 2.44
C PHE A 149 -10.23 1.12 3.85
N VAL A 150 -11.07 2.06 4.26
CA VAL A 150 -11.12 2.61 5.62
C VAL A 150 -12.39 2.16 6.31
N MET A 151 -12.32 1.85 7.60
CA MET A 151 -13.49 1.36 8.35
C MET A 151 -14.64 2.36 8.42
N ARG A 152 -14.33 3.67 8.48
CA ARG A 152 -15.35 4.72 8.39
C ARG A 152 -14.90 5.85 7.49
N SER A 153 -15.55 5.99 6.34
CA SER A 153 -15.43 7.13 5.46
C SER A 153 -15.97 8.39 6.13
N TYR A 154 -15.28 9.51 5.93
CA TYR A 154 -15.83 10.83 6.24
C TYR A 154 -16.54 11.46 5.03
N SER A 155 -16.30 10.94 3.81
CA SER A 155 -16.75 11.52 2.55
C SER A 155 -17.94 10.80 1.89
N ALA A 156 -18.13 9.51 2.13
CA ALA A 156 -19.11 8.65 1.42
C ALA A 156 -20.32 8.21 2.29
N GLY A 157 -20.88 9.14 3.06
CA GLY A 157 -21.93 8.82 4.03
C GLY A 157 -21.30 8.46 5.38
N LEU A 158 -21.20 9.49 6.21
CA LEU A 158 -20.53 9.50 7.51
C LEU A 158 -20.80 8.19 8.29
N SER A 159 -19.74 7.41 8.53
CA SER A 159 -19.72 6.18 9.34
C SER A 159 -19.91 4.82 8.64
N SER A 160 -19.82 4.74 7.30
CA SER A 160 -19.74 3.46 6.59
C SER A 160 -18.33 3.19 6.04
N PRO A 161 -17.93 1.92 5.80
CA PRO A 161 -16.65 1.62 5.17
C PRO A 161 -16.48 2.34 3.84
N GLY A 162 -15.30 2.92 3.61
CA GLY A 162 -14.97 3.72 2.43
C GLY A 162 -13.76 3.21 1.67
N ARG A 163 -13.43 3.88 0.56
CA ARG A 163 -12.20 3.65 -0.20
C ARG A 163 -11.17 4.71 0.13
N VAL A 164 -9.91 4.31 0.09
CA VAL A 164 -8.76 5.20 0.26
C VAL A 164 -7.66 4.86 -0.74
N THR A 165 -6.78 5.81 -1.01
CA THR A 165 -5.54 5.56 -1.75
C THR A 165 -4.43 6.48 -1.28
N THR A 166 -3.18 6.07 -1.50
CA THR A 166 -2.03 6.97 -1.36
C THR A 166 -1.96 8.00 -2.49
N VAL A 167 -1.43 9.18 -2.19
CA VAL A 167 -1.26 10.30 -3.11
C VAL A 167 0.08 10.99 -2.90
N GLY A 168 0.70 11.46 -3.98
CA GLY A 168 1.88 12.31 -3.84
C GLY A 168 2.29 13.00 -5.15
N ILE A 169 3.52 13.52 -5.14
CA ILE A 169 4.04 14.33 -6.24
C ILE A 169 4.50 13.42 -7.37
N LEU A 170 3.84 13.50 -8.53
CA LEU A 170 4.24 12.73 -9.70
C LEU A 170 5.55 13.27 -10.30
N PRO A 171 6.46 12.38 -10.75
CA PRO A 171 7.75 12.79 -11.25
C PRO A 171 7.74 13.36 -12.68
N ILE A 172 6.68 13.15 -13.48
CA ILE A 172 6.57 13.64 -14.86
C ILE A 172 5.10 14.00 -15.16
N PRO A 173 4.80 15.12 -15.87
CA PRO A 173 3.48 15.43 -16.36
C PRO A 173 3.16 14.52 -17.56
N SER A 174 2.75 13.28 -17.32
CA SER A 174 2.05 12.50 -18.35
C SER A 174 0.96 11.66 -17.71
N GLY A 175 -0.22 11.69 -18.36
CA GLY A 175 -1.53 11.23 -17.86
C GLY A 175 -1.69 9.74 -17.60
N GLY A 176 -0.60 9.01 -17.33
CA GLY A 176 -0.65 7.63 -16.85
C GLY A 176 -0.27 7.60 -15.37
N GLY A 177 -1.26 7.42 -14.49
CA GLY A 177 -1.08 7.34 -13.03
C GLY A 177 -0.40 6.07 -12.54
N ASN A 178 0.55 5.49 -13.27
CA ASN A 178 1.10 4.14 -13.04
C ASN A 178 2.48 4.12 -12.36
N ARG A 179 2.69 4.93 -11.32
CA ARG A 179 4.03 5.20 -10.77
C ARG A 179 4.14 4.92 -9.28
N SER A 180 5.33 4.53 -8.84
CA SER A 180 5.65 4.32 -7.42
C SER A 180 6.47 5.47 -6.87
N TYR A 181 6.33 5.76 -5.57
CA TYR A 181 7.25 6.64 -4.88
C TYR A 181 8.70 6.18 -5.02
N GLY A 182 9.60 7.14 -5.24
CA GLY A 182 11.02 6.85 -5.37
C GLY A 182 11.38 5.99 -6.59
N SER A 183 10.49 5.80 -7.56
CA SER A 183 10.80 5.06 -8.79
C SER A 183 11.88 5.75 -9.63
N SER A 184 12.41 5.07 -10.65
CA SER A 184 13.37 5.71 -11.58
C SER A 184 12.78 6.81 -12.45
N ALA A 185 11.46 6.96 -12.46
CA ALA A 185 10.82 8.11 -13.07
C ALA A 185 11.17 9.41 -12.35
N TYR A 186 11.44 9.34 -11.03
CA TYR A 186 11.91 10.49 -10.25
C TYR A 186 13.33 10.86 -10.65
N ARG A 187 13.68 12.13 -10.44
CA ARG A 187 15.03 12.63 -10.62
C ARG A 187 16.01 11.80 -9.77
N ALA A 188 17.12 11.38 -10.36
CA ALA A 188 18.23 10.80 -9.61
C ALA A 188 18.79 11.87 -8.65
N GLY A 189 18.91 11.51 -7.37
CA GLY A 189 19.47 12.42 -6.38
C GLY A 189 21.01 12.42 -6.37
N PRO A 190 21.62 13.26 -5.52
CA PRO A 190 20.94 14.19 -4.61
C PRO A 190 20.32 15.42 -5.31
N ASP A 191 19.52 16.17 -4.55
CA ASP A 191 18.93 17.44 -4.96
C ASP A 191 20.03 18.50 -5.16
N PRO A 192 20.04 19.27 -6.26
CA PRO A 192 21.09 20.26 -6.53
C PRO A 192 21.05 21.46 -5.57
N ALA A 193 19.92 21.73 -4.93
CA ALA A 193 19.76 22.89 -4.08
C ALA A 193 20.52 22.76 -2.76
N HIS A 194 20.67 21.53 -2.24
CA HIS A 194 21.28 21.29 -0.92
C HIS A 194 22.20 20.08 -0.85
N GLY A 195 22.24 19.22 -1.87
CA GLY A 195 23.11 18.04 -1.91
C GLY A 195 22.56 16.82 -1.15
N GLY A 196 21.34 16.90 -0.62
CA GLY A 196 20.62 15.84 0.08
C GLY A 196 19.50 15.19 -0.71
N TYR A 197 18.63 14.45 -0.02
CA TYR A 197 17.43 13.85 -0.59
C TYR A 197 16.18 14.42 0.07
N ASN A 198 15.18 14.79 -0.73
CA ASN A 198 13.88 15.25 -0.24
C ASN A 198 12.94 14.08 0.02
N TYR A 199 12.17 14.18 1.11
CA TYR A 199 11.16 13.21 1.52
C TYR A 199 9.84 13.91 1.85
N ILE A 200 8.74 13.17 1.70
CA ILE A 200 7.43 13.57 2.21
C ILE A 200 6.81 12.41 2.99
N ALA A 201 5.80 12.70 3.80
CA ALA A 201 4.94 11.66 4.37
C ALA A 201 4.09 10.99 3.27
N ALA A 202 3.79 9.71 3.41
CA ALA A 202 2.90 9.02 2.49
C ALA A 202 1.44 9.41 2.77
N ALA A 203 0.95 10.45 2.09
CA ALA A 203 -0.41 10.93 2.25
C ALA A 203 -1.45 9.93 1.70
N VAL A 204 -2.61 9.87 2.36
CA VAL A 204 -3.76 9.03 2.04
C VAL A 204 -4.99 9.91 1.85
N ARG A 205 -5.82 9.59 0.86
CA ARG A 205 -7.03 10.35 0.50
C ARG A 205 -8.23 9.44 0.27
N GLU A 206 -9.43 9.96 0.51
CA GLU A 206 -10.72 9.29 0.23
C GLU A 206 -11.36 9.75 -1.09
N GLY A 207 -10.91 10.88 -1.64
CA GLY A 207 -11.48 11.47 -2.85
C GLY A 207 -10.53 12.45 -3.52
N SER A 208 -10.96 13.07 -4.60
CA SER A 208 -10.22 14.17 -5.23
C SER A 208 -10.08 15.32 -4.23
N HIS A 209 -8.85 15.82 -4.03
CA HIS A 209 -8.50 16.85 -3.04
C HIS A 209 -9.00 16.58 -1.59
N ALA A 210 -9.31 15.33 -1.25
CA ALA A 210 -9.91 14.96 0.02
C ALA A 210 -8.94 14.07 0.82
N LEU A 211 -8.01 14.70 1.54
CA LEU A 211 -7.02 14.01 2.38
C LEU A 211 -7.66 13.37 3.62
N ARG A 212 -7.34 12.11 3.88
CA ARG A 212 -7.72 11.35 5.08
C ARG A 212 -6.65 11.44 6.16
N GLY A 213 -5.38 11.45 5.77
CA GLY A 213 -4.27 11.40 6.71
C GLY A 213 -2.99 10.89 6.06
N TYR A 214 -2.15 10.24 6.84
CA TYR A 214 -0.86 9.72 6.39
C TYR A 214 -0.68 8.27 6.84
N LEU A 215 0.08 7.50 6.06
CA LEU A 215 0.54 6.19 6.51
C LEU A 215 1.60 6.37 7.61
N PRO A 216 1.50 5.62 8.71
CA PRO A 216 2.40 5.78 9.84
C PRO A 216 3.80 5.22 9.58
N GLY A 217 4.81 5.88 10.14
CA GLY A 217 6.18 5.33 10.20
C GLY A 217 6.91 5.23 8.87
N VAL A 218 6.38 5.82 7.79
CA VAL A 218 6.96 5.74 6.46
C VAL A 218 7.23 7.12 5.86
N LEU A 219 8.41 7.27 5.27
CA LEU A 219 8.77 8.40 4.43
C LEU A 219 8.94 7.94 2.99
N VAL A 220 8.48 8.78 2.06
CA VAL A 220 8.58 8.50 0.64
C VAL A 220 9.53 9.52 -0.01
N PRO A 221 10.55 9.07 -0.75
CA PRO A 221 11.51 9.97 -1.37
C PRO A 221 10.92 10.64 -2.62
N LEU A 222 11.32 11.88 -2.85
CA LEU A 222 11.09 12.61 -4.11
C LEU A 222 12.24 12.43 -5.11
N HIS A 223 13.03 11.37 -4.94
CA HIS A 223 14.20 11.04 -5.73
C HIS A 223 14.21 9.55 -6.04
N SER A 224 14.86 9.16 -7.14
CA SER A 224 14.97 7.74 -7.48
C SER A 224 15.83 7.00 -6.45
N ARG A 225 15.22 6.01 -5.79
CA ARG A 225 15.81 5.00 -4.88
C ARG A 225 17.14 5.45 -4.23
N PRO A 226 17.09 6.39 -3.26
CA PRO A 226 18.29 6.98 -2.68
C PRO A 226 19.30 6.01 -2.07
N PHE A 227 18.86 4.84 -1.61
CA PHE A 227 19.70 3.89 -0.87
C PHE A 227 19.61 2.46 -1.41
N ALA A 228 20.53 1.59 -0.98
CA ALA A 228 20.41 0.15 -1.21
C ALA A 228 19.22 -0.45 -0.46
N ASP A 229 18.56 -1.47 -1.03
CA ASP A 229 17.48 -2.20 -0.35
C ASP A 229 18.02 -2.85 0.94
N GLY A 230 17.26 -2.71 2.04
CA GLY A 230 17.61 -3.24 3.34
C GLY A 230 18.63 -2.39 4.13
N ALA A 231 19.12 -1.29 3.57
CA ALA A 231 20.04 -0.41 4.29
C ALA A 231 19.34 0.28 5.47
N VAL A 232 20.02 0.35 6.62
CA VAL A 232 19.60 1.19 7.74
C VAL A 232 20.31 2.53 7.62
N VAL A 233 19.54 3.58 7.41
CA VAL A 233 20.00 4.95 7.23
C VAL A 233 19.94 5.65 8.60
N PRO A 234 21.08 6.08 9.17
CA PRO A 234 21.15 6.63 10.54
C PRO A 234 20.76 8.12 10.63
N TYR A 235 20.61 8.78 9.49
CA TYR A 235 20.32 10.19 9.39
C TYR A 235 19.56 10.48 8.10
N VAL A 236 18.45 11.19 8.22
CA VAL A 236 17.69 11.69 7.08
C VAL A 236 17.70 13.21 7.17
N GLU A 237 18.22 13.87 6.14
CA GLU A 237 18.27 15.33 6.08
C GLU A 237 16.86 15.93 6.22
N GLY A 238 16.75 17.00 7.01
CA GLY A 238 15.47 17.62 7.38
C GLY A 238 14.68 16.89 8.49
N MET A 239 14.93 15.60 8.72
CA MET A 239 14.30 14.81 9.79
C MET A 239 15.24 14.57 10.99
N GLY A 240 16.55 14.67 10.78
CA GLY A 240 17.56 14.49 11.81
C GLY A 240 18.02 13.05 11.98
N VAL A 241 18.61 12.76 13.13
CA VAL A 241 19.12 11.44 13.50
C VAL A 241 17.96 10.47 13.74
N GLY A 242 18.07 9.26 13.20
CA GLY A 242 17.16 8.16 13.50
C GLY A 242 17.50 6.91 12.71
N GLN A 243 16.86 5.78 13.01
CA GLN A 243 17.07 4.53 12.27
C GLN A 243 15.97 4.32 11.23
N TRP A 244 16.33 4.47 9.96
CA TRP A 244 15.41 4.38 8.83
C TRP A 244 15.77 3.20 7.93
N LEU A 245 14.89 2.21 7.84
CA LEU A 245 15.06 1.09 6.92
C LEU A 245 14.64 1.49 5.51
N ALA A 246 15.58 1.47 4.57
CA ALA A 246 15.28 1.57 3.15
C ALA A 246 14.70 0.24 2.64
N LYS A 247 13.50 0.30 2.07
CA LYS A 247 12.86 -0.87 1.46
C LYS A 247 12.42 -0.58 0.03
N THR A 248 12.96 -1.34 -0.91
CA THR A 248 12.50 -1.34 -2.29
C THR A 248 11.28 -2.24 -2.44
N TYR A 249 10.37 -1.83 -3.32
CA TYR A 249 9.12 -2.53 -3.57
C TYR A 249 8.71 -2.35 -5.04
N ASN A 250 7.76 -3.17 -5.47
CA ASN A 250 7.15 -3.08 -6.78
C ASN A 250 5.63 -2.85 -6.62
N ILE A 251 5.04 -2.14 -7.58
CA ILE A 251 3.59 -1.87 -7.59
C ILE A 251 2.80 -2.62 -8.66
N ALA A 252 3.45 -3.13 -9.70
CA ALA A 252 2.83 -3.85 -10.82
C ALA A 252 3.87 -4.45 -11.76
N GLU A 253 3.53 -5.59 -12.38
CA GLU A 253 4.35 -6.28 -13.41
C GLU A 253 4.18 -5.68 -14.83
N PRO A 254 5.23 -5.67 -15.68
CA PRO A 254 6.57 -6.14 -15.39
C PRO A 254 7.36 -5.03 -14.66
N ASP A 255 8.57 -5.36 -14.22
CA ASP A 255 9.57 -4.37 -13.84
C ASP A 255 9.89 -3.45 -15.03
N VAL A 256 9.11 -2.39 -15.12
CA VAL A 256 9.55 -1.16 -15.73
C VAL A 256 10.00 -0.26 -14.61
N ALA A 257 11.12 0.42 -14.84
CA ALA A 257 11.86 1.15 -13.83
C ALA A 257 10.99 2.20 -13.07
N ASP A 258 9.90 2.66 -13.68
CA ASP A 258 8.89 3.57 -13.13
C ASP A 258 7.97 2.96 -12.05
N ARG A 259 8.06 1.65 -11.80
CA ARG A 259 7.21 0.88 -10.87
C ARG A 259 7.95 0.22 -9.72
N ASN A 260 9.28 0.28 -9.77
CA ASN A 260 10.15 -0.16 -8.70
C ASN A 260 10.48 1.05 -7.83
N GLY A 261 9.78 1.17 -6.71
CA GLY A 261 9.93 2.27 -5.77
C GLY A 261 10.85 1.96 -4.59
N GLN A 262 11.02 2.96 -3.74
CA GLN A 262 11.64 2.80 -2.42
C GLN A 262 10.92 3.69 -1.41
N VAL A 263 10.78 3.17 -0.19
CA VAL A 263 10.33 3.94 0.98
C VAL A 263 11.32 3.75 2.12
N LEU A 264 11.25 4.64 3.12
CA LEU A 264 11.99 4.53 4.37
C LEU A 264 11.03 4.25 5.52
N PHE A 265 11.28 3.21 6.32
CA PHE A 265 10.53 2.94 7.55
C PHE A 265 11.30 3.37 8.78
N ARG A 266 10.62 4.05 9.70
CA ARG A 266 11.19 4.35 11.01
C ARG A 266 11.20 3.12 11.89
N LEU A 267 12.37 2.80 12.46
CA LEU A 267 12.59 1.63 13.31
C LEU A 267 12.82 1.96 14.79
N ASP A 268 13.24 3.18 15.10
CA ASP A 268 13.72 3.58 16.44
C ASP A 268 12.67 4.29 17.30
N ALA A 269 11.47 4.50 16.78
CA ALA A 269 10.40 5.17 17.50
C ALA A 269 9.05 4.57 17.15
N PRO A 270 8.07 4.66 18.08
CA PRO A 270 6.68 4.34 17.77
C PRO A 270 6.17 5.16 16.60
N TRP A 271 5.31 4.57 15.80
CA TRP A 271 4.65 5.32 14.75
C TRP A 271 3.52 6.17 15.32
N LYS A 272 3.53 7.46 15.02
CA LYS A 272 2.56 8.46 15.46
C LYS A 272 2.36 9.50 14.38
#